data_AF-A0A265Q7V2-F1
#
_entry.id   AF-A0A265Q7V2-F1
#
_cell.length_a   1.000
_cell.length_b   1.000
_cell.length_c   1.000
_cell.angle_alpha   90.00
_cell.angle_beta   90.00
_cell.angle_gamma   90.00
#
_symmetry.space_group_name_H-M   'P 1'
#
loop_
_entity.id
_entity.type
_entity.pdbx_description
1 polymer ?
#
loop_
_entity_poly.entity_id
_entity_poly.type
_entity_poly.pdbx_seq_one_letter_code
_entity_poly.pdbx_strand_id
1 'polypeptide(L)'
;MEITEETIPLIEKVLNMKLYPWQKEWLINRTPFPDICPCLLFSYKESVVKSCISHFDGKKCRARNRSTGKTTVHCIYLALSDNSEPIDIGFMERYSDWGDGSRRYANGFYKRMFLDIWHSLKDAGLPVRDLRS
;
A
#
# COMPACT_ATOMS: atom_id res chain seq x y z
N MET A 1 -6.65 -8.38 -12.49
CA MET A 1 -7.96 -7.72 -12.36
C MET A 1 -7.77 -6.21 -12.40
N GLU A 2 -8.68 -5.48 -13.04
CA GLU A 2 -8.71 -4.02 -12.94
C GLU A 2 -9.32 -3.59 -11.60
N ILE A 3 -8.65 -2.69 -10.87
CA ILE A 3 -9.14 -2.18 -9.59
C ILE A 3 -10.02 -0.96 -9.86
N THR A 4 -11.32 -1.09 -9.61
CA THR A 4 -12.33 -0.05 -9.86
C THR A 4 -12.96 0.46 -8.56
N GLU A 5 -13.78 1.50 -8.63
CA GLU A 5 -14.52 2.03 -7.47
C GLU A 5 -15.38 0.96 -6.77
N GLU A 6 -15.94 0.01 -7.51
CA GLU A 6 -16.76 -1.08 -6.98
C GLU A 6 -15.93 -2.13 -6.24
N THR A 7 -14.66 -2.31 -6.62
CA THR A 7 -13.75 -3.25 -5.95
C THR A 7 -13.21 -2.71 -4.63
N ILE A 8 -13.13 -1.38 -4.47
CA ILE A 8 -12.59 -0.74 -3.26
C ILE A 8 -13.35 -1.16 -1.98
N PRO A 9 -14.70 -1.12 -1.92
CA PRO A 9 -15.43 -1.58 -0.74
C PRO A 9 -15.16 -3.04 -0.36
N LEU A 10 -14.93 -3.92 -1.35
CA LEU A 10 -14.60 -5.33 -1.11
C LEU A 10 -13.21 -5.44 -0.47
N ILE A 11 -12.22 -4.72 -1.02
CA ILE A 11 -10.86 -4.67 -0.47
C ILE A 11 -10.87 -4.15 0.97
N GLU A 12 -11.56 -3.03 1.23
CA GLU A 12 -11.68 -2.45 2.58
C GLU A 12 -12.33 -3.43 3.56
N LYS A 13 -13.37 -4.15 3.12
CA LYS A 13 -14.07 -5.15 3.94
C LYS A 13 -13.16 -6.33 4.27
N VAL A 14 -12.45 -6.87 3.29
CA VAL A 14 -11.56 -8.03 3.45
C VAL A 14 -10.38 -7.70 4.35
N LEU A 15 -9.77 -6.54 4.16
CA LEU A 15 -8.61 -6.10 4.95
C LEU A 15 -9.01 -5.47 6.28
N ASN A 16 -10.32 -5.40 6.58
CA ASN A 16 -10.89 -4.77 7.77
C ASN A 16 -10.29 -3.37 8.06
N MET A 17 -10.15 -2.57 7.00
CA MET A 17 -9.57 -1.23 7.07
C MET A 17 -10.28 -0.27 6.13
N LYS A 18 -10.26 1.02 6.45
CA LYS A 18 -10.68 2.07 5.53
C LYS A 18 -9.47 2.66 4.82
N LEU A 19 -9.54 2.71 3.49
CA LEU A 19 -8.54 3.38 2.68
C LEU A 19 -8.82 4.88 2.67
N TYR A 20 -7.75 5.68 2.69
CA TYR A 20 -7.86 7.11 2.49
C TYR A 20 -8.26 7.43 1.05
N PRO A 21 -8.91 8.59 0.78
CA PRO A 21 -9.33 8.97 -0.57
C PRO A 21 -8.21 8.87 -1.62
N TRP A 22 -7.03 9.41 -1.33
CA TRP A 22 -5.88 9.33 -2.25
C TRP A 22 -5.40 7.88 -2.51
N GLN A 23 -5.59 6.96 -1.57
CA GLN A 23 -5.22 5.55 -1.75
C GLN A 23 -6.14 4.88 -2.77
N LYS A 24 -7.44 5.22 -2.71
CA LYS A 24 -8.45 4.75 -3.67
C LYS A 24 -8.15 5.28 -5.06
N GLU A 25 -7.92 6.58 -5.17
CA GLU A 25 -7.54 7.23 -6.43
C GLU A 25 -6.25 6.65 -7.01
N TRP A 26 -5.25 6.38 -6.17
CA TRP A 26 -4.01 5.75 -6.63
C TRP A 26 -4.22 4.33 -7.15
N LEU A 27 -5.06 3.54 -6.48
CA LEU A 27 -5.38 2.17 -6.89
C LEU A 27 -6.07 2.12 -8.26
N ILE A 28 -7.01 3.05 -8.49
CA ILE A 28 -7.82 3.11 -9.71
C ILE A 28 -7.05 3.78 -10.84
N ASN A 29 -6.53 4.99 -10.60
CA ASN A 29 -6.02 5.89 -11.64
C ASN A 29 -4.51 6.03 -11.67
N ARG A 30 -3.78 5.39 -10.74
CA ARG A 30 -2.31 5.53 -10.62
C ARG A 30 -1.84 6.98 -10.45
N THR A 31 -2.67 7.81 -9.82
CA THR A 31 -2.35 9.23 -9.57
C THR A 31 -1.08 9.37 -8.74
N PRO A 32 -0.30 10.46 -8.89
CA PRO A 32 0.85 10.71 -8.03
C PRO A 32 0.45 10.78 -6.56
N PHE A 33 1.38 10.42 -5.68
CA PHE A 33 1.16 10.60 -4.25
C PHE A 33 1.01 12.09 -3.92
N PRO A 34 0.05 12.48 -3.07
CA PRO A 34 -0.13 13.88 -2.70
C PRO A 34 1.12 14.48 -2.06
N ASP A 35 1.46 15.72 -2.44
CA ASP A 35 2.61 16.45 -1.91
C ASP A 35 2.47 16.79 -0.41
N ILE A 36 1.21 16.85 0.07
CA ILE A 36 0.85 17.06 1.47
C ILE A 36 0.70 15.70 2.15
N CYS A 37 1.19 15.58 3.39
CA CYS A 37 1.09 14.33 4.15
C CYS A 37 -0.38 13.89 4.30
N PRO A 38 -0.76 12.69 3.86
CA PRO A 38 -2.10 12.18 4.10
C PRO A 38 -2.46 12.07 5.59
N CYS A 39 -1.47 11.86 6.45
CA CYS A 39 -1.67 11.84 7.89
C CYS A 39 -2.08 13.22 8.46
N LEU A 40 -1.79 14.31 7.76
CA LEU A 40 -2.29 15.65 8.12
C LEU A 40 -3.70 15.90 7.57
N LEU A 41 -4.00 15.35 6.39
CA LEU A 41 -5.29 15.55 5.72
C LEU A 41 -6.40 14.62 6.24
N PHE A 42 -6.04 13.41 6.67
CA PHE A 42 -7.00 12.33 6.90
C PHE A 42 -6.79 11.55 8.21
N SER A 43 -5.79 11.88 9.05
CA SER A 43 -5.68 11.27 10.38
C SER A 43 -6.54 12.00 11.40
N TYR A 44 -7.47 11.28 12.02
CA TYR A 44 -8.33 11.81 13.09
C TYR A 44 -7.72 11.68 14.50
N LYS A 45 -6.51 11.11 14.62
CA LYS A 45 -5.82 10.96 15.91
C LYS A 45 -4.90 12.15 16.18
N GLU A 46 -5.23 12.92 17.21
CA GLU A 46 -4.51 14.15 17.59
C GLU A 46 -3.01 13.91 17.85
N SER A 47 -2.62 12.76 18.39
CA SER A 47 -1.21 12.40 18.60
C SER A 47 -0.43 12.22 17.29
N VAL A 48 -1.07 11.68 16.26
CA VAL A 48 -0.49 11.53 14.91
C VAL A 48 -0.37 12.90 14.26
N VAL A 49 -1.39 13.74 14.38
CA VAL A 49 -1.37 15.12 13.87
C VAL A 49 -0.24 15.92 14.53
N LYS A 50 -0.09 15.87 15.87
CA LYS A 50 1.00 16.54 16.60
C LYS A 50 2.40 16.07 16.16
N SER A 51 2.59 14.76 16.00
CA SER A 51 3.84 14.20 15.49
C SER A 51 4.10 14.65 14.03
N CYS A 52 3.08 14.60 13.17
CA CYS A 52 3.20 15.01 11.77
C CYS A 52 3.46 16.51 11.60
N ILE A 53 2.86 17.38 12.43
CA ILE A 53 3.11 18.83 12.42
C ILE A 53 4.59 19.12 12.70
N SER A 54 5.21 18.42 13.65
CA SER A 54 6.65 18.58 13.94
C SER A 54 7.56 18.19 12.76
N HIS A 55 7.00 17.48 11.77
CA HIS A 55 7.69 17.03 10.56
C HIS A 55 7.21 17.74 9.30
N PHE A 56 6.29 18.70 9.36
CA PHE A 56 5.77 19.41 8.19
C PHE A 56 6.25 20.87 8.19
N ASP A 57 6.95 21.29 7.13
CA ASP A 57 7.51 22.64 7.03
C ASP A 57 6.62 23.61 6.22
N GLY A 58 5.35 23.29 6.05
CA GLY A 58 4.41 24.10 5.27
C GLY A 58 4.49 23.87 3.76
N LYS A 59 5.49 23.13 3.26
CA LYS A 59 5.63 22.75 1.84
C LYS A 59 5.80 21.26 1.62
N LYS A 60 6.48 20.56 2.53
CA LYS A 60 6.74 19.11 2.42
C LYS A 60 6.65 18.42 3.78
N CYS A 61 6.20 17.17 3.75
CA CYS A 61 6.28 16.29 4.91
C CYS A 61 7.66 15.63 5.00
N ARG A 62 8.35 15.86 6.11
CA ARG A 62 9.65 15.27 6.46
C ARG A 62 9.53 13.91 7.16
N ALA A 63 8.32 13.45 7.48
CA ALA A 63 8.10 12.03 7.71
C ALA A 63 8.31 11.36 6.35
N ARG A 64 9.57 11.01 6.04
CA ARG A 64 10.12 10.56 4.74
C ARG A 64 9.33 9.38 4.15
N ASN A 65 8.09 9.62 3.70
CA ASN A 65 7.16 8.61 3.21
C ASN A 65 6.85 7.45 4.19
N ARG A 66 7.10 7.62 5.50
CA ARG A 66 6.87 6.56 6.50
C ARG A 66 5.47 6.64 7.09
N SER A 67 4.89 5.48 7.38
CA SER A 67 3.58 5.31 8.04
C SER A 67 2.41 5.98 7.31
N THR A 68 2.54 6.23 6.01
CA THR A 68 1.48 6.84 5.19
C THR A 68 0.53 5.80 4.58
N GLY A 69 0.88 4.50 4.64
CA GLY A 69 0.13 3.43 3.97
C GLY A 69 0.46 3.25 2.49
N LYS A 70 1.54 3.88 1.98
CA LYS A 70 2.05 3.65 0.60
C LYS A 70 2.33 2.18 0.33
N THR A 71 3.11 1.53 1.20
CA THR A 71 3.49 0.12 1.04
C THR A 71 2.26 -0.78 1.02
N THR A 72 1.28 -0.52 1.89
CA THR A 72 0.01 -1.25 1.93
C THR A 72 -0.70 -1.21 0.58
N VAL A 73 -0.87 0.00 0.02
CA VAL A 73 -1.57 0.18 -1.25
C VAL A 73 -0.80 -0.42 -2.42
N HIS A 74 0.52 -0.31 -2.40
CA HIS A 74 1.37 -0.97 -3.39
C HIS A 74 1.26 -2.49 -3.34
N CYS A 75 1.18 -3.08 -2.14
CA CYS A 75 0.96 -4.53 -1.97
C CYS A 75 -0.41 -4.97 -2.48
N ILE A 76 -1.48 -4.21 -2.20
CA ILE A 76 -2.84 -4.48 -2.72
C ILE A 76 -2.80 -4.48 -4.25
N TYR A 77 -2.21 -3.44 -4.84
CA TYR A 77 -2.09 -3.34 -6.28
C TYR A 77 -1.28 -4.49 -6.86
N LEU A 78 -0.12 -4.80 -6.29
CA LEU A 78 0.70 -5.91 -6.75
C LEU A 78 -0.09 -7.22 -6.74
N ALA A 79 -0.84 -7.50 -5.67
CA ALA A 79 -1.63 -8.71 -5.53
C ALA A 79 -2.77 -8.81 -6.57
N LEU A 80 -3.46 -7.71 -6.89
CA LEU A 80 -4.66 -7.72 -7.75
C LEU A 80 -4.39 -7.34 -9.21
N SER A 81 -3.26 -6.69 -9.48
CA SER A 81 -2.86 -6.23 -10.82
C SER A 81 -2.96 -7.36 -11.83
N ASP A 82 -3.46 -7.05 -13.02
CA ASP A 82 -3.46 -8.02 -14.10
C ASP A 82 -2.06 -8.06 -14.73
N ASN A 83 -1.26 -9.02 -14.32
CA ASN A 83 -0.01 -9.34 -14.98
C ASN A 83 0.11 -10.86 -15.01
N SER A 84 0.25 -11.40 -16.21
CA SER A 84 0.20 -12.84 -16.49
C SER A 84 1.34 -13.62 -15.84
N GLU A 85 2.39 -12.94 -15.36
CA GLU A 85 3.49 -13.59 -14.65
C GLU A 85 3.18 -13.78 -13.16
N PRO A 86 3.38 -15.01 -12.62
CA PRO A 86 3.35 -15.24 -11.19
C PRO A 86 4.38 -14.39 -10.43
N ILE A 87 4.07 -14.01 -9.21
CA ILE A 87 4.95 -13.24 -8.33
C ILE A 87 5.96 -14.20 -7.70
N ASP A 88 7.24 -13.94 -7.94
CA ASP A 88 8.34 -14.70 -7.39
C ASP A 88 8.66 -14.24 -5.97
N ILE A 89 8.19 -14.99 -4.97
CA ILE A 89 8.35 -14.61 -3.57
C ILE A 89 9.79 -14.83 -3.06
N GLY A 90 10.65 -15.47 -3.84
CA GLY A 90 12.08 -15.61 -3.58
C GLY A 90 12.87 -14.32 -3.84
N PHE A 91 12.35 -13.44 -4.71
CA PHE A 91 13.03 -12.22 -5.17
C PHE A 91 12.16 -10.97 -5.02
N MET A 92 11.71 -10.70 -3.79
CA MET A 92 10.77 -9.62 -3.54
C MET A 92 11.34 -8.22 -3.79
N GLU A 93 12.67 -8.06 -3.87
CA GLU A 93 13.30 -6.80 -4.27
C GLU A 93 12.93 -6.35 -5.69
N ARG A 94 12.49 -7.27 -6.56
CA ARG A 94 12.02 -6.93 -7.92
C ARG A 94 10.68 -6.19 -7.90
N TYR A 95 9.88 -6.39 -6.85
CA TYR A 95 8.51 -5.88 -6.75
C TYR A 95 8.33 -4.84 -5.65
N SER A 96 9.29 -4.74 -4.73
CA SER A 96 9.23 -3.82 -3.60
C SER A 96 9.07 -2.38 -4.04
N ASP A 97 8.36 -1.59 -3.23
CA ASP A 97 8.35 -0.13 -3.30
C ASP A 97 9.69 0.51 -2.85
N TRP A 98 10.72 -0.33 -2.61
CA TRP A 98 12.08 0.04 -2.22
C TRP A 98 12.14 0.93 -0.98
N GLY A 99 11.17 0.84 -0.06
CA GLY A 99 11.00 1.74 1.08
C GLY A 99 12.29 2.37 1.67
N ASP A 100 13.26 1.55 2.10
CA ASP A 100 14.59 2.01 2.55
C ASP A 100 15.75 1.71 1.57
N GLY A 101 15.43 1.20 0.38
CA GLY A 101 16.36 0.86 -0.69
C GLY A 101 17.04 -0.50 -0.53
N SER A 102 16.77 -1.25 0.55
CA SER A 102 17.51 -2.47 0.87
C SER A 102 16.78 -3.76 0.46
N ARG A 103 17.56 -4.77 0.06
CA ARG A 103 17.07 -6.15 -0.10
C ARG A 103 16.52 -6.73 1.20
N ARG A 104 17.05 -6.28 2.36
CA ARG A 104 16.57 -6.68 3.69
C ARG A 104 15.14 -6.22 3.93
N TYR A 105 14.82 -4.98 3.56
CA TYR A 105 13.46 -4.46 3.63
C TYR A 105 12.53 -5.25 2.71
N ALA A 106 12.93 -5.44 1.45
CA ALA A 106 12.14 -6.15 0.45
C ALA A 106 11.80 -7.59 0.87
N ASN A 107 12.81 -8.36 1.29
CA ASN A 107 12.64 -9.77 1.66
C ASN A 107 12.17 -9.98 3.11
N GLY A 108 12.18 -8.92 3.93
CA GLY A 108 11.74 -8.97 5.33
C GLY A 108 10.37 -8.34 5.52
N PHE A 109 10.33 -7.02 5.77
CA PHE A 109 9.10 -6.31 6.09
C PHE A 109 8.11 -6.33 4.93
N TYR A 110 8.56 -5.96 3.73
CA TYR A 110 7.71 -5.85 2.55
C TYR A 110 7.09 -7.19 2.18
N LYS A 111 7.91 -8.26 2.08
CA LYS A 111 7.43 -9.63 1.80
C LYS A 111 6.33 -10.08 2.76
N ARG A 112 6.51 -9.88 4.08
CA ARG A 112 5.51 -10.27 5.07
C ARG A 112 4.19 -9.52 4.86
N MET A 113 4.26 -8.19 4.76
CA MET A 113 3.07 -7.36 4.51
C MET A 113 2.35 -7.75 3.22
N PHE A 114 3.10 -8.02 2.15
CA PHE A 114 2.54 -8.46 0.88
C PHE A 114 1.80 -9.80 1.04
N LEU A 115 2.41 -10.79 1.68
CA LEU A 115 1.79 -12.11 1.86
C LEU A 115 0.55 -12.05 2.76
N ASP A 116 0.57 -11.25 3.82
CA ASP A 116 -0.60 -11.06 4.69
C ASP A 116 -1.80 -10.51 3.91
N ILE A 117 -1.56 -9.49 3.08
CA ILE A 117 -2.58 -8.89 2.21
C ILE A 117 -3.01 -9.90 1.14
N TRP A 118 -2.05 -10.58 0.50
CA TRP A 118 -2.33 -11.56 -0.56
C TRP A 118 -3.21 -12.69 -0.05
N HIS A 119 -2.90 -13.28 1.10
CA HIS A 119 -3.70 -14.36 1.70
C HIS A 119 -5.11 -13.88 2.06
N SER A 120 -5.23 -12.70 2.69
CA SER A 120 -6.54 -12.13 3.03
C SER A 120 -7.43 -11.96 1.80
N LEU A 121 -6.86 -11.45 0.70
CA LEU A 121 -7.57 -11.27 -0.57
C LEU A 121 -7.89 -12.63 -1.24
N LYS A 122 -6.96 -13.58 -1.24
CA LYS A 122 -7.15 -14.92 -1.81
C LYS A 122 -8.25 -15.69 -1.10
N ASP A 123 -8.23 -15.70 0.24
CA ASP A 123 -9.18 -16.44 1.08
C ASP A 123 -10.59 -15.87 0.94
N ALA A 124 -10.71 -14.58 0.64
CA ALA A 124 -11.98 -13.93 0.29
C ALA A 124 -12.44 -14.19 -1.15
N GLY A 125 -11.69 -14.96 -1.94
CA GLY A 125 -12.03 -15.32 -3.32
C GLY A 125 -11.72 -14.25 -4.35
N LEU A 126 -10.93 -13.23 -4.02
CA LEU A 126 -10.52 -12.23 -5.01
C LEU A 126 -9.48 -12.83 -5.99
N PRO A 127 -9.48 -12.39 -7.26
CA PRO A 127 -8.58 -12.90 -8.29
C PRO A 127 -7.17 -12.31 -8.13
N VAL A 128 -6.48 -12.70 -7.06
CA VAL A 128 -5.09 -12.34 -6.85
C VAL A 128 -4.18 -13.10 -7.83
N ARG A 129 -3.05 -12.48 -8.20
CA ARG A 129 -1.99 -13.10 -8.99
C ARG A 129 -1.41 -14.31 -8.29
N ASP A 130 -1.05 -15.33 -9.07
CA ASP A 130 -0.41 -16.52 -8.54
C ASP A 130 0.98 -16.23 -7.96
N LEU A 131 1.37 -17.05 -6.98
CA LEU A 131 2.69 -17.02 -6.38
C LEU A 131 3.53 -18.17 -6.90
N ARG A 132 4.84 -17.94 -7.05
CA ARG A 132 5.86 -18.99 -7.20
C ARG A 132 7.00 -18.78 -6.23
N SER A 133 7.62 -19.86 -5.80
CA SER A 133 8.76 -19.88 -4.87
C SER A 133 10.06 -20.22 -5.57
#